data_AF-A0A1U3G5T9-F1
#
_entry.id   AF-A0A1U3G5T9-F1
#
_cell.length_a   1.000
_cell.length_b   1.000
_cell.length_c   1.000
_cell.angle_alpha   90.00
_cell.angle_beta   90.00
_cell.angle_gamma   90.00
#
_symmetry.space_group_name_H-M   'P 1'
#
loop_
_entity.id
_entity.type
_entity.pdbx_description
1 polymer ?
#
loop_
_entity_poly.entity_id
_entity_poly.type
_entity_poly.pdbx_seq_one_letter_code
_entity_poly.pdbx_strand_id
1 'polypeptide(L)'
;MGTARTVLTSVAAAAFGLTSTPVAGAVPSEPGVVNYAVLARGSVSNVIGAQLGSHSEFTQPFQAFSVDVPDCNNWSDIGLDEVYADPDLASFRGATTQDSATDATHLVKQAIGVFANSDAADRAYHRVVDRTRGCSGQTATLILDDGRREVWTFTGPAAGATDAAWVKEEAGVDRRCFNQTRRRENVLLQAKVCQPGNGSLAVNVLANTMQNGLGQ
;
A
#
# COMPACT_ATOMS: atom_id res chain seq x y z
N MET A 1 -54.15 48.80 -52.79
CA MET A 1 -53.49 47.55 -53.24
C MET A 1 -52.01 47.85 -53.41
N GLY A 2 -51.16 47.25 -52.57
CA GLY A 2 -49.71 47.50 -52.54
C GLY A 2 -49.11 46.88 -51.28
N THR A 3 -48.35 45.81 -51.47
CA THR A 3 -47.98 44.73 -50.54
C THR A 3 -46.99 45.08 -49.43
N ALA A 4 -47.14 44.36 -48.32
CA ALA A 4 -46.31 44.32 -47.11
C ALA A 4 -44.86 43.85 -47.33
N ARG A 5 -43.97 44.22 -46.41
CA ARG A 5 -42.76 43.45 -46.07
C ARG A 5 -42.34 43.74 -44.63
N THR A 6 -42.82 42.92 -43.70
CA THR A 6 -42.32 42.84 -42.32
C THR A 6 -41.13 41.89 -42.30
N VAL A 7 -39.96 42.38 -41.90
CA VAL A 7 -38.75 41.56 -41.72
C VAL A 7 -38.76 41.04 -40.28
N LEU A 8 -39.01 39.75 -40.09
CA LEU A 8 -38.75 39.05 -38.82
C LEU A 8 -37.30 38.57 -38.83
N THR A 9 -36.46 39.15 -37.97
CA THR A 9 -35.15 38.60 -37.60
C THR A 9 -35.31 37.62 -36.44
N SER A 10 -35.20 36.33 -36.72
CA SER A 10 -35.15 35.27 -35.71
C SER A 10 -33.74 35.15 -35.13
N VAL A 11 -33.57 35.53 -33.86
CA VAL A 11 -32.35 35.24 -33.09
C VAL A 11 -32.49 33.83 -32.51
N ALA A 12 -31.76 32.86 -33.08
CA ALA A 12 -31.65 31.53 -32.53
C ALA A 12 -30.59 31.52 -31.43
N ALA A 13 -31.03 31.49 -30.16
CA ALA A 13 -30.14 31.26 -29.02
C ALA A 13 -29.77 29.77 -28.96
N ALA A 14 -28.53 29.43 -29.32
CA ALA A 14 -27.98 28.10 -29.13
C ALA A 14 -27.61 27.90 -27.65
N ALA A 15 -28.46 27.19 -26.91
CA ALA A 15 -28.14 26.74 -25.57
C ALA A 15 -27.12 25.58 -25.66
N PHE A 16 -25.85 25.87 -25.37
CA PHE A 16 -24.84 24.83 -25.14
C PHE A 16 -25.16 24.13 -23.81
N GLY A 17 -25.81 22.97 -23.89
CA GLY A 17 -25.98 22.07 -22.76
C GLY A 17 -24.62 21.50 -22.36
N LEU A 18 -24.13 21.89 -21.19
CA LEU A 18 -23.01 21.22 -20.52
C LEU A 18 -23.49 19.83 -20.09
N THR A 19 -23.26 18.81 -20.91
CA THR A 19 -23.43 17.42 -20.50
C THR A 19 -22.30 17.06 -19.54
N SER A 20 -22.58 17.10 -18.24
CA SER A 20 -21.72 16.51 -17.22
C SER A 20 -21.67 15.00 -17.46
N THR A 21 -20.60 14.50 -18.07
CA THR A 21 -20.32 13.07 -18.11
C THR A 21 -20.19 12.57 -16.68
N PRO A 22 -20.96 11.54 -16.26
CA PRO A 22 -20.79 10.97 -14.93
C PRO A 22 -19.34 10.49 -14.81
N VAL A 23 -18.64 11.00 -13.81
CA VAL A 23 -17.35 10.43 -13.41
C VAL A 23 -17.68 9.02 -12.94
N ALA A 24 -17.29 8.01 -13.71
CA ALA A 24 -17.36 6.64 -13.25
C ALA A 24 -16.47 6.53 -12.02
N GLY A 25 -17.07 6.46 -10.82
CA GLY A 25 -16.35 6.13 -9.60
C GLY A 25 -15.75 4.73 -9.76
N ALA A 26 -14.53 4.53 -9.28
CA ALA A 26 -13.94 3.20 -9.28
C ALA A 26 -14.82 2.26 -8.44
N VAL A 27 -15.10 1.08 -8.98
CA VAL A 27 -15.95 0.09 -8.32
C VAL A 27 -15.15 -0.55 -7.18
N PRO A 28 -15.76 -0.78 -6.00
CA PRO A 28 -15.11 -1.53 -4.92
C PRO A 28 -14.59 -2.88 -5.42
N SER A 29 -13.39 -3.24 -4.98
CA SER A 29 -12.81 -4.55 -5.27
C SER A 29 -13.58 -5.66 -4.55
N GLU A 30 -13.81 -6.76 -5.27
CA GLU A 30 -14.34 -7.98 -4.67
C GLU A 30 -13.34 -8.59 -3.68
N PRO A 31 -13.78 -9.20 -2.56
CA PRO A 31 -12.88 -9.81 -1.59
C PRO A 31 -11.90 -10.84 -2.17
N GLY A 32 -12.23 -11.47 -3.31
CA GLY A 32 -11.38 -12.43 -3.99
C GLY A 32 -10.08 -11.86 -4.59
N VAL A 33 -9.96 -10.53 -4.73
CA VAL A 33 -8.78 -9.89 -5.37
C VAL A 33 -7.48 -10.16 -4.65
N VAL A 34 -7.54 -10.41 -3.33
CA VAL A 34 -6.37 -10.73 -2.51
C VAL A 34 -5.62 -11.97 -2.99
N ASN A 35 -6.29 -12.89 -3.69
CA ASN A 35 -5.71 -14.16 -4.14
C ASN A 35 -4.78 -14.01 -5.36
N TYR A 36 -4.87 -12.91 -6.11
CA TYR A 36 -4.05 -12.67 -7.29
C TYR A 36 -3.26 -11.36 -7.24
N ALA A 37 -3.66 -10.41 -6.40
CA ALA A 37 -2.91 -9.18 -6.19
C ALA A 37 -1.65 -9.35 -5.31
N VAL A 38 -1.57 -10.43 -4.52
CA VAL A 38 -0.32 -10.86 -3.88
C VAL A 38 0.50 -11.67 -4.87
N LEU A 39 1.71 -11.21 -5.18
CA LEU A 39 2.53 -11.83 -6.22
C LEU A 39 3.16 -13.14 -5.75
N ALA A 40 3.13 -14.14 -6.62
CA ALA A 40 3.87 -15.39 -6.45
C ALA A 40 5.39 -15.17 -6.46
N ARG A 41 6.14 -16.08 -5.82
CA ARG A 41 7.61 -16.05 -5.70
C ARG A 41 8.33 -15.70 -7.00
N GLY A 42 7.97 -16.29 -8.13
CA GLY A 42 8.65 -16.05 -9.42
C GLY A 42 8.56 -14.58 -9.87
N SER A 43 7.40 -13.95 -9.70
CA SER A 43 7.18 -12.54 -10.01
C SER A 43 7.96 -11.64 -9.05
N VAL A 44 8.01 -11.99 -7.76
CA VAL A 44 8.82 -11.27 -6.77
C VAL A 44 10.31 -11.36 -7.09
N SER A 45 10.82 -12.56 -7.42
CA SER A 45 12.22 -12.76 -7.84
C SER A 45 12.58 -11.91 -9.06
N ASN A 46 11.67 -11.77 -10.02
CA ASN A 46 11.86 -10.91 -11.19
C ASN A 46 11.94 -9.42 -10.81
N VAL A 47 11.12 -8.96 -9.85
CA VAL A 47 11.14 -7.57 -9.37
C VAL A 47 12.43 -7.24 -8.62
N ILE A 48 12.92 -8.17 -7.80
CA ILE A 48 14.16 -8.00 -7.03
C ILE A 48 15.41 -8.19 -7.91
N GLY A 49 15.32 -8.98 -8.98
CA GLY A 49 16.47 -9.38 -9.78
C GLY A 49 17.35 -10.42 -9.08
N ALA A 50 16.79 -11.15 -8.11
CA ALA A 50 17.47 -12.21 -7.35
C ALA A 50 16.59 -13.46 -7.25
N GLN A 51 17.21 -14.63 -7.24
CA GLN A 51 16.49 -15.90 -7.09
C GLN A 51 16.16 -16.15 -5.62
N LEU A 52 14.95 -15.79 -5.20
CA LEU A 52 14.48 -16.06 -3.85
C LEU A 52 14.04 -17.53 -3.70
N GLY A 53 14.46 -18.18 -2.61
CA GLY A 53 14.22 -19.61 -2.37
C GLY A 53 12.99 -19.87 -1.50
N SER A 54 12.78 -19.08 -0.44
CA SER A 54 11.72 -19.26 0.54
C SER A 54 10.51 -18.37 0.24
N HIS A 55 9.32 -18.92 0.44
CA HIS A 55 8.05 -18.22 0.25
C HIS A 55 7.03 -18.75 1.24
N SER A 56 6.37 -17.84 1.96
CA SER A 56 5.27 -18.16 2.87
C SER A 56 4.11 -17.22 2.64
N GLU A 57 2.90 -17.76 2.66
CA GLU A 57 1.65 -17.01 2.60
C GLU A 57 0.96 -17.03 3.96
N PHE A 58 0.18 -16.00 4.23
CA PHE A 58 -0.63 -15.89 5.44
C PHE A 58 -1.96 -15.19 5.13
N THR A 59 -3.02 -15.64 5.78
CA THR A 59 -4.41 -15.21 5.53
C THR A 59 -4.98 -14.31 6.63
N GLN A 60 -4.20 -14.05 7.67
CA GLN A 60 -4.53 -13.14 8.75
C GLN A 60 -3.37 -12.17 8.96
N PRO A 61 -3.65 -10.91 9.33
CA PRO A 61 -2.61 -10.03 9.81
C PRO A 61 -1.97 -10.61 11.07
N PHE A 62 -0.74 -10.20 11.36
CA PHE A 62 -0.04 -10.63 12.57
C PHE A 62 1.11 -9.69 12.90
N GLN A 63 1.57 -9.75 14.15
CA GLN A 63 2.81 -9.15 14.59
C GLN A 63 3.63 -10.18 15.40
N ALA A 64 4.89 -10.40 15.00
CA ALA A 64 5.81 -11.38 15.60
C ALA A 64 7.04 -10.69 16.24
N PHE A 65 6.81 -9.50 16.80
CA PHE A 65 7.82 -8.67 17.44
C PHE A 65 7.15 -7.63 18.36
N SER A 66 7.95 -7.00 19.22
CA SER A 66 7.57 -5.77 19.93
C SER A 66 8.51 -4.63 19.57
N VAL A 67 8.06 -3.39 19.75
CA VAL A 67 8.80 -2.16 19.42
C VAL A 67 8.87 -1.28 20.66
N ASP A 68 10.06 -0.81 21.01
CA ASP A 68 10.29 0.04 22.19
C ASP A 68 9.83 1.50 22.03
N VAL A 69 9.62 1.95 20.79
CA VAL A 69 8.96 3.22 20.43
C VAL A 69 7.57 2.91 19.84
N PRO A 70 6.49 2.88 20.64
CA PRO A 70 5.17 2.40 20.22
C PRO A 70 4.52 3.20 19.08
N ASP A 71 4.90 4.47 18.92
CA ASP A 71 4.41 5.34 17.85
C ASP A 71 5.00 4.94 16.48
N CYS A 72 6.15 4.25 16.48
CA CYS A 72 6.80 3.73 15.27
C CYS A 72 6.38 2.30 14.91
N ASN A 73 5.43 1.69 15.63
CA ASN A 73 5.04 0.30 15.41
C ASN A 73 4.57 0.05 13.96
N ASN A 74 3.70 0.91 13.43
CA ASN A 74 3.16 0.76 12.07
C ASN A 74 4.16 1.08 10.95
N TRP A 75 5.34 1.62 11.28
CA TRP A 75 6.48 1.73 10.36
C TRP A 75 7.50 0.59 10.54
N SER A 76 7.37 -0.22 11.59
CA SER A 76 8.30 -1.30 11.91
C SER A 76 8.13 -2.52 11.00
N ASP A 77 6.90 -2.81 10.58
CA ASP A 77 6.59 -3.78 9.53
C ASP A 77 5.23 -3.48 8.87
N ILE A 78 4.88 -4.22 7.82
CA ILE A 78 3.60 -4.17 7.13
C ILE A 78 2.73 -5.40 7.44
N GLY A 79 1.43 -5.33 7.18
CA GLY A 79 0.51 -6.46 7.40
C GLY A 79 0.24 -6.73 8.89
N LEU A 80 0.35 -5.70 9.72
CA LEU A 80 0.19 -5.80 11.18
C LEU A 80 -1.29 -5.87 11.58
N ASP A 81 -1.56 -6.57 12.68
CA ASP A 81 -2.88 -6.63 13.30
C ASP A 81 -3.42 -5.24 13.58
N GLU A 82 -2.58 -4.38 14.13
CA GLU A 82 -2.96 -3.01 14.46
C GLU A 82 -3.46 -2.21 13.24
N VAL A 83 -2.99 -2.54 12.04
CA VAL A 83 -3.42 -1.87 10.81
C VAL A 83 -4.66 -2.53 10.22
N TYR A 84 -4.75 -3.86 10.22
CA TYR A 84 -5.75 -4.61 9.45
C TYR A 84 -6.89 -5.22 10.26
N ALA A 85 -6.74 -5.44 11.56
CA ALA A 85 -7.74 -6.07 12.42
C ALA A 85 -8.95 -5.15 12.67
N ASP A 86 -9.74 -4.95 11.61
CA ASP A 86 -10.97 -4.16 11.58
C ASP A 86 -12.16 -5.12 11.42
N PRO A 87 -13.29 -4.91 12.13
CA PRO A 87 -14.51 -5.70 11.92
C PRO A 87 -15.01 -5.69 10.47
N ASP A 88 -14.70 -4.64 9.71
CA ASP A 88 -15.08 -4.50 8.30
C ASP A 88 -14.06 -5.12 7.32
N LEU A 89 -13.02 -5.81 7.82
CA LEU A 89 -12.08 -6.55 6.97
C LEU A 89 -12.78 -7.77 6.36
N ALA A 90 -13.05 -7.72 5.06
CA ALA A 90 -13.72 -8.79 4.33
C ALA A 90 -12.76 -9.92 3.92
N SER A 91 -11.54 -9.56 3.52
CA SER A 91 -10.48 -10.52 3.20
C SER A 91 -9.10 -9.92 3.40
N PHE A 92 -8.15 -10.80 3.69
CA PHE A 92 -6.74 -10.44 3.82
C PHE A 92 -5.86 -11.53 3.22
N ARG A 93 -4.78 -11.10 2.59
CA ARG A 93 -3.68 -11.99 2.21
C ARG A 93 -2.36 -11.24 2.32
N GLY A 94 -1.35 -11.93 2.80
CA GLY A 94 0.02 -11.48 2.68
C GLY A 94 0.95 -12.62 2.33
N ALA A 95 2.15 -12.24 1.94
CA ALA A 95 3.22 -13.19 1.66
C ALA A 95 4.57 -12.59 2.01
N THR A 96 5.48 -13.45 2.48
CA THR A 96 6.90 -13.14 2.64
C THR A 96 7.69 -14.01 1.67
N THR A 97 8.63 -13.41 0.95
CA THR A 97 9.55 -14.10 0.05
C THR A 97 10.97 -13.65 0.35
N GLN A 98 11.90 -14.58 0.52
CA GLN A 98 13.28 -14.27 0.93
C GLN A 98 14.28 -15.32 0.40
N ASP A 99 15.58 -15.06 0.51
CA ASP A 99 16.63 -15.92 -0.06
C ASP A 99 16.49 -17.39 0.38
N SER A 100 16.34 -17.63 1.69
CA SER A 100 16.08 -18.95 2.26
C SER A 100 15.29 -18.85 3.56
N ALA A 101 14.89 -19.96 4.18
CA ALA A 101 14.14 -19.93 5.45
C ALA A 101 14.89 -19.19 6.58
N THR A 102 16.22 -19.09 6.51
CA THR A 102 17.08 -18.47 7.53
C THR A 102 17.89 -17.30 7.00
N ASP A 103 17.77 -16.95 5.72
CA ASP A 103 18.46 -15.82 5.09
C ASP A 103 17.42 -14.82 4.55
N ALA A 104 17.48 -13.61 5.08
CA ALA A 104 16.62 -12.49 4.76
C ALA A 104 17.44 -11.28 4.26
N THR A 105 18.58 -11.54 3.60
CA THR A 105 19.39 -10.52 2.93
C THR A 105 18.52 -9.74 1.94
N HIS A 106 17.81 -10.45 1.07
CA HIS A 106 16.67 -9.97 0.30
C HIS A 106 15.39 -10.50 0.94
N LEU A 107 14.52 -9.60 1.36
CA LEU A 107 13.22 -9.94 1.89
C LEU A 107 12.16 -9.06 1.28
N VAL A 108 11.12 -9.67 0.75
CA VAL A 108 9.92 -9.01 0.26
C VAL A 108 8.76 -9.43 1.13
N LYS A 109 8.00 -8.45 1.62
CA LYS A 109 6.69 -8.69 2.24
C LYS A 109 5.63 -7.96 1.45
N GLN A 110 4.49 -8.60 1.29
CA GLN A 110 3.29 -8.07 0.66
C GLN A 110 2.12 -8.27 1.62
N ALA A 111 1.22 -7.30 1.71
CA ALA A 111 -0.02 -7.43 2.44
C ALA A 111 -1.13 -6.67 1.71
N ILE A 112 -2.31 -7.28 1.60
CA ILE A 112 -3.50 -6.68 1.00
C ILE A 112 -4.69 -7.03 1.87
N GLY A 113 -5.44 -6.01 2.26
CA GLY A 113 -6.74 -6.14 2.90
C GLY A 113 -7.82 -5.51 2.04
N VAL A 114 -8.90 -6.25 1.81
CA VAL A 114 -10.13 -5.73 1.20
C VAL A 114 -11.14 -5.54 2.31
N PHE A 115 -11.68 -4.34 2.39
CA PHE A 115 -12.65 -3.95 3.40
C PHE A 115 -14.06 -3.90 2.80
N ALA A 116 -15.07 -3.90 3.66
CA ALA A 116 -16.47 -3.83 3.26
C ALA A 116 -16.81 -2.56 2.45
N ASN A 117 -16.07 -1.46 2.68
CA ASN A 117 -16.26 -0.17 2.01
C ASN A 117 -14.98 0.70 2.07
N SER A 118 -14.98 1.80 1.33
CA SER A 118 -13.84 2.73 1.25
C SER A 118 -13.55 3.44 2.57
N ASP A 119 -14.56 3.70 3.42
CA ASP A 119 -14.36 4.31 4.74
C ASP A 119 -13.59 3.39 5.69
N ALA A 120 -13.84 2.08 5.64
CA ALA A 120 -13.11 1.09 6.41
C ALA A 120 -11.64 0.98 5.97
N ALA A 121 -11.38 1.01 4.66
CA ALA A 121 -10.02 1.09 4.14
C ALA A 121 -9.32 2.41 4.50
N ASP A 122 -10.08 3.51 4.57
CA ASP A 122 -9.58 4.81 5.02
C ASP A 122 -9.16 4.79 6.49
N ARG A 123 -10.00 4.22 7.38
CA ARG A 123 -9.60 4.01 8.78
C ARG A 123 -8.32 3.20 8.91
N ALA A 124 -8.18 2.13 8.11
CA ALA A 124 -6.96 1.32 8.10
C ALA A 124 -5.74 2.11 7.64
N TYR A 125 -5.88 2.93 6.61
CA TYR A 125 -4.82 3.84 6.16
C TYR A 125 -4.44 4.86 7.23
N HIS A 126 -5.44 5.45 7.92
CA HIS A 126 -5.21 6.38 9.01
C HIS A 126 -4.51 5.75 10.23
N ARG A 127 -4.73 4.47 10.51
CA ARG A 127 -3.92 3.74 11.52
C ARG A 127 -2.43 3.72 11.16
N VAL A 128 -2.08 3.66 9.87
CA VAL A 128 -0.68 3.80 9.43
C VAL A 128 -0.20 5.23 9.64
N VAL A 129 -0.89 6.23 9.06
CA VAL A 129 -0.32 7.58 8.92
C VAL A 129 -0.49 8.48 10.13
N ASP A 130 -1.54 8.30 10.94
CA ASP A 130 -1.78 9.17 12.09
C ASP A 130 -0.96 8.75 13.29
N ARG A 131 -0.81 7.43 13.51
CA ARG A 131 0.00 6.90 14.62
C ARG A 131 1.49 7.18 14.42
N THR A 132 1.95 7.19 13.18
CA THR A 132 3.39 7.33 12.86
C THR A 132 3.82 8.77 12.63
N ARG A 133 2.94 9.74 12.95
CA ARG A 133 3.30 11.17 12.99
C ARG A 133 4.47 11.36 13.97
N GLY A 134 5.61 11.81 13.45
CA GLY A 134 6.82 12.02 14.24
C GLY A 134 7.78 10.83 14.29
N CYS A 135 7.48 9.70 13.63
CA CYS A 135 8.38 8.55 13.57
C CYS A 135 9.62 8.81 12.68
N SER A 136 9.52 9.71 11.69
CA SER A 136 10.68 10.07 10.87
C SER A 136 11.79 10.69 11.72
N GLY A 137 12.99 10.12 11.64
CA GLY A 137 14.15 10.49 12.47
C GLY A 137 14.25 9.75 13.80
N GLN A 138 13.26 8.92 14.16
CA GLN A 138 13.34 8.07 15.36
C GLN A 138 14.15 6.81 15.10
N THR A 139 14.81 6.33 16.15
CA THR A 139 15.43 5.01 16.20
C THR A 139 14.68 4.16 17.21
N ALA A 140 14.26 2.96 16.83
CA ALA A 140 13.58 2.01 17.71
C ALA A 140 14.27 0.64 17.68
N THR A 141 14.17 -0.09 18.78
CA THR A 141 14.52 -1.50 18.86
C THR A 141 13.28 -2.37 18.63
N LEU A 142 13.37 -3.24 17.64
CA LEU A 142 12.48 -4.38 17.47
C LEU A 142 13.02 -5.54 18.30
N ILE A 143 12.16 -6.15 19.10
CA ILE A 143 12.46 -7.36 19.87
C ILE A 143 11.65 -8.49 19.24
N LEU A 144 12.33 -9.40 18.56
CA LEU A 144 11.73 -10.53 17.86
C LEU A 144 11.34 -11.63 18.87
N ASP A 145 10.44 -12.53 18.46
CA ASP A 145 9.94 -13.62 19.31
C ASP A 145 11.04 -14.61 19.76
N ASP A 146 12.14 -14.72 19.01
CA ASP A 146 13.32 -15.51 19.36
C ASP A 146 14.30 -14.78 20.31
N GLY A 147 13.93 -13.57 20.77
CA GLY A 147 14.71 -12.72 21.65
C GLY A 147 15.77 -11.86 20.96
N ARG A 148 15.95 -12.00 19.63
CA ARG A 148 16.85 -11.11 18.87
C ARG A 148 16.37 -9.67 18.93
N ARG A 149 17.33 -8.76 18.91
CA ARG A 149 17.10 -7.32 18.89
C ARG A 149 17.62 -6.74 17.59
N GLU A 150 16.77 -6.01 16.88
CA GLU A 150 17.16 -5.26 15.69
C GLU A 150 16.91 -3.77 15.92
N VAL A 151 17.92 -2.94 15.71
CA VAL A 151 17.83 -1.49 15.93
C VAL A 151 17.65 -0.81 14.58
N TRP A 152 16.55 -0.07 14.42
CA TRP A 152 16.13 0.50 13.15
C TRP A 152 15.92 2.01 13.26
N THR A 153 16.47 2.77 12.32
CA THR A 153 16.18 4.20 12.16
C THR A 153 15.19 4.41 11.04
N PHE A 154 14.13 5.17 11.29
CA PHE A 154 13.06 5.39 10.33
C PHE A 154 13.20 6.74 9.63
N THR A 155 12.85 6.80 8.34
CA THR A 155 12.82 8.04 7.56
C THR A 155 11.70 7.96 6.54
N GLY A 156 10.90 9.02 6.43
CA GLY A 156 9.85 9.09 5.42
C GLY A 156 9.36 10.52 5.24
N PRO A 157 8.87 10.89 4.03
CA PRO A 157 8.16 12.14 3.83
C PRO A 157 6.84 12.15 4.61
N ALA A 158 6.17 13.31 4.64
CA ALA A 158 4.78 13.36 5.04
C ALA A 158 3.92 12.45 4.14
N ALA A 159 2.94 11.77 4.74
CA ALA A 159 2.01 10.93 3.99
C ALA A 159 1.12 11.77 3.07
N GLY A 160 0.75 11.20 1.92
CA GLY A 160 -0.23 11.77 1.01
C GLY A 160 -1.66 11.50 1.48
N ALA A 161 -2.63 11.75 0.59
CA ALA A 161 -4.04 11.50 0.89
C ALA A 161 -4.43 10.01 0.79
N THR A 162 -3.69 9.22 -0.01
CA THR A 162 -3.99 7.81 -0.27
C THR A 162 -2.76 6.92 -0.34
N ASP A 163 -1.59 7.46 -0.03
CA ASP A 163 -0.33 6.76 -0.13
C ASP A 163 0.68 7.26 0.90
N ALA A 164 1.51 6.34 1.38
CA ALA A 164 2.58 6.66 2.32
C ALA A 164 3.79 5.80 1.99
N ALA A 165 4.99 6.36 2.15
CA ALA A 165 6.24 5.64 1.94
C ALA A 165 7.20 5.97 3.06
N TRP A 166 7.99 4.99 3.47
CA TRP A 166 9.05 5.17 4.46
C TRP A 166 10.14 4.12 4.26
N VAL A 167 11.31 4.43 4.79
CA VAL A 167 12.48 3.56 4.83
C VAL A 167 12.80 3.30 6.30
N LYS A 168 13.21 2.09 6.60
CA LYS A 168 13.92 1.78 7.84
C LYS A 168 15.31 1.24 7.52
N GLU A 169 16.32 1.73 8.22
CA GLU A 169 17.73 1.33 8.09
C GLU A 169 18.21 0.66 9.38
N GLU A 170 18.84 -0.50 9.26
CA GLU A 170 19.32 -1.26 10.41
C GLU A 170 20.69 -0.74 10.87
N ALA A 171 20.86 -0.58 12.18
CA ALA A 171 22.12 -0.14 12.75
C ALA A 171 23.22 -1.20 12.56
N GLY A 172 24.36 -0.79 12.01
CA GLY A 172 25.55 -1.63 11.89
C GLY A 172 25.50 -2.67 10.77
N VAL A 173 24.46 -2.65 9.92
CA VAL A 173 24.30 -3.57 8.78
C VAL A 173 23.88 -2.76 7.55
N ASP A 174 24.42 -3.09 6.37
CA ASP A 174 23.89 -2.56 5.10
C ASP A 174 22.60 -3.29 4.74
N ARG A 175 21.53 -3.01 5.50
CA ARG A 175 20.19 -3.53 5.27
C ARG A 175 19.18 -2.42 5.45
N ARG A 176 18.43 -2.15 4.38
CA ARG A 176 17.36 -1.15 4.36
C ARG A 176 16.09 -1.76 3.86
N CYS A 177 14.98 -1.46 4.53
CA CYS A 177 13.65 -1.85 4.09
C CYS A 177 12.89 -0.61 3.59
N PHE A 178 12.52 -0.63 2.32
CA PHE A 178 11.68 0.37 1.68
C PHE A 178 10.24 -0.12 1.72
N ASN A 179 9.33 0.73 2.17
CA ASN A 179 7.93 0.40 2.37
C ASN A 179 7.04 1.37 1.60
N GLN A 180 5.95 0.85 1.06
CA GLN A 180 4.87 1.64 0.47
C GLN A 180 3.53 1.11 0.95
N THR A 181 2.63 2.02 1.31
CA THR A 181 1.23 1.77 1.57
C THR A 181 0.40 2.55 0.56
N ARG A 182 -0.63 1.94 -0.02
CA ARG A 182 -1.58 2.62 -0.91
C ARG A 182 -3.01 2.19 -0.60
N ARG A 183 -3.90 3.18 -0.49
CA ARG A 183 -5.35 3.00 -0.41
C ARG A 183 -5.96 3.13 -1.80
N ARG A 184 -6.78 2.17 -2.22
CA ARG A 184 -7.53 2.19 -3.49
C ARG A 184 -8.94 1.72 -3.23
N GLU A 185 -9.90 2.63 -3.28
CA GLU A 185 -11.28 2.38 -2.84
C GLU A 185 -11.32 1.67 -1.48
N ASN A 186 -11.88 0.46 -1.43
CA ASN A 186 -12.01 -0.40 -0.26
C ASN A 186 -10.78 -1.29 -0.01
N VAL A 187 -9.62 -1.00 -0.60
CA VAL A 187 -8.41 -1.82 -0.49
C VAL A 187 -7.27 -1.02 0.16
N LEU A 188 -6.57 -1.65 1.10
CA LEU A 188 -5.27 -1.19 1.59
C LEU A 188 -4.19 -2.22 1.20
N LEU A 189 -3.27 -1.80 0.33
CA LEU A 189 -2.11 -2.60 -0.05
C LEU A 189 -0.84 -2.04 0.61
N GLN A 190 0.02 -2.94 1.08
CA GLN A 190 1.34 -2.63 1.60
C GLN A 190 2.40 -3.51 0.95
N ALA A 191 3.50 -2.89 0.56
CA ALA A 191 4.66 -3.54 -0.03
C ALA A 191 5.91 -3.16 0.76
N LYS A 192 6.78 -4.14 1.01
CA LYS A 192 8.08 -3.96 1.67
C LYS A 192 9.15 -4.71 0.90
N VAL A 193 10.28 -4.04 0.66
CA VAL A 193 11.49 -4.65 0.10
C VAL A 193 12.67 -4.30 1.00
N CYS A 194 13.27 -5.31 1.62
CA CYS A 194 14.50 -5.23 2.37
C CYS A 194 15.65 -5.79 1.53
N GLN A 195 16.72 -5.02 1.39
CA GLN A 195 17.96 -5.46 0.74
C GLN A 195 19.15 -4.57 1.12
N PRO A 196 20.39 -5.02 0.87
CA PRO A 196 21.54 -4.13 0.82
C PRO A 196 21.37 -3.05 -0.24
N GLY A 197 21.92 -1.86 0.00
CA GLY A 197 21.77 -0.78 -0.96
C GLY A 197 20.32 -0.28 -1.10
N ASN A 198 19.92 0.12 -2.31
CA ASN A 198 18.69 0.90 -2.54
C ASN A 198 17.60 0.02 -3.18
N GLY A 199 16.49 -0.20 -2.46
CA GLY A 199 15.31 -0.95 -2.91
C GLY A 199 14.11 -0.10 -3.32
N SER A 200 14.26 1.22 -3.44
CA SER A 200 13.16 2.13 -3.77
C SER A 200 12.46 1.80 -5.10
N LEU A 201 13.23 1.48 -6.15
CA LEU A 201 12.65 1.07 -7.44
C LEU A 201 11.88 -0.24 -7.30
N ALA A 202 12.47 -1.23 -6.62
CA ALA A 202 11.87 -2.55 -6.43
C ALA A 202 10.55 -2.48 -5.65
N VAL A 203 10.48 -1.74 -4.53
CA VAL A 203 9.22 -1.58 -3.79
C VAL A 203 8.16 -0.85 -4.61
N ASN A 204 8.55 0.13 -5.43
CA ASN A 204 7.62 0.85 -6.28
C ASN A 204 7.05 -0.04 -7.39
N VAL A 205 7.89 -0.84 -8.06
CA VAL A 205 7.45 -1.83 -9.05
C VAL A 205 6.54 -2.88 -8.40
N LEU A 206 6.90 -3.37 -7.22
CA LEU A 206 6.10 -4.30 -6.44
C LEU A 206 4.71 -3.73 -6.14
N ALA A 207 4.65 -2.54 -5.53
CA ALA A 207 3.39 -1.89 -5.18
C ALA A 207 2.54 -1.57 -6.43
N ASN A 208 3.16 -1.13 -7.53
CA ASN A 208 2.47 -0.92 -8.81
C ASN A 208 1.88 -2.23 -9.36
N THR A 209 2.64 -3.32 -9.30
CA THR A 209 2.19 -4.62 -9.82
C THR A 209 1.04 -5.17 -8.97
N MET A 210 1.13 -5.07 -7.64
CA MET A 210 0.04 -5.41 -6.72
C MET A 210 -1.21 -4.58 -7.01
N GLN A 211 -1.05 -3.26 -7.19
CA GLN A 211 -2.15 -2.36 -7.50
C GLN A 211 -2.82 -2.68 -8.83
N ASN A 212 -2.03 -2.95 -9.88
CA ASN A 212 -2.56 -3.36 -11.20
C ASN A 212 -3.33 -4.68 -11.09
N GLY A 213 -2.90 -5.56 -10.18
CA GLY A 213 -3.60 -6.80 -9.84
C GLY A 213 -4.99 -6.57 -9.25
N LEU A 214 -5.37 -5.37 -8.82
CA LEU A 214 -6.72 -5.09 -8.31
C LEU A 214 -7.77 -4.95 -9.42
N GLY A 215 -7.36 -4.79 -10.68
CA GLY A 215 -8.26 -4.64 -11.82
C GLY A 215 -9.03 -3.31 -11.88
N GLN A 216 -8.51 -2.28 -11.22
CA GLN A 216 -9.06 -0.91 -11.18
C GLN A 216 -8.25 0.05 -12.06
#